data_AF-A0AAW0VT72-F1
#
_entry.id   AF-A0AAW0VT72-F1
#
_cell.length_a   1.000
_cell.length_b   1.000
_cell.length_c   1.000
_cell.angle_alpha   90.00
_cell.angle_beta   90.00
_cell.angle_gamma   90.00
#
_symmetry.space_group_name_H-M   'P 1'
#
loop_
_entity.id
_entity.type
_entity.pdbx_description
1 polymer ?
#
loop_
_entity_poly.entity_id
_entity_poly.type
_entity_poly.pdbx_seq_one_letter_code
_entity_poly.pdbx_strand_id
1 'polypeptide(L)'
;MASPGMMQSGLSRELFEMWCPDPKNGVIIAGYCVEGTLAKEILKEPEEVTTMSGQRLPMKCSVEYISFSAHTDFEQTSHFIRTIRPPNVVLVHGEMTEMSRLKAALEREYEGSDENPVKVYNPKNLETITFHFRGEKMAKVMGELAIHKPKENDVVSGIMVKRNFNCHIISPKELVKYSDLSVSTISQRTSIHYTGSWQLLHYLLASMYGSVEVILSDNSENKSLRIFDTITIVEEPPVVVLEWVASPTNDMYADAVMKVILKAQELDSNAVSIPAVTSATFDKMHYKECLIELFQEMFGEDSVPKLFKGEKLYVTVNNIKANIDLTSLEVTCENEKLQRIVQTAVTKLYESLAPVTLGIK
;
A
#
# COMPACT_ATOMS: atom_id res chain seq x y z
N MET A 1 -53.63 37.69 -16.54
CA MET A 1 -52.55 36.70 -16.74
C MET A 1 -53.16 35.31 -16.73
N ALA A 2 -52.77 34.44 -17.65
CA ALA A 2 -53.31 33.09 -17.77
C ALA A 2 -52.19 32.10 -18.06
N SER A 3 -52.35 30.85 -17.61
CA SER A 3 -51.42 29.75 -17.86
C SER A 3 -51.92 28.84 -18.98
N PRO A 4 -51.03 28.10 -19.67
CA PRO A 4 -49.56 28.10 -19.62
C PRO A 4 -48.89 29.27 -20.39
N GLY A 5 -47.73 29.72 -19.92
CA GLY A 5 -47.03 30.90 -20.49
C GLY A 5 -46.58 30.76 -21.96
N MET A 6 -46.44 29.53 -22.49
CA MET A 6 -46.09 29.29 -23.89
C MET A 6 -47.30 29.03 -24.81
N MET A 7 -48.52 29.14 -24.27
CA MET A 7 -49.78 29.11 -25.04
C MET A 7 -49.99 27.85 -25.89
N GLN A 8 -49.48 26.72 -25.41
CA GLN A 8 -49.63 25.42 -26.07
C GLN A 8 -51.07 24.89 -26.01
N SER A 9 -51.78 25.16 -24.91
CA SER A 9 -53.15 24.72 -24.65
C SER A 9 -53.76 25.56 -23.52
N GLY A 10 -54.98 25.21 -23.08
CA GLY A 10 -55.59 25.78 -21.87
C GLY A 10 -56.03 27.24 -22.01
N LEU A 11 -56.26 27.87 -20.85
CA LEU A 11 -56.93 29.18 -20.78
C LEU A 11 -56.15 30.29 -21.50
N SER A 12 -54.82 30.30 -21.42
CA SER A 12 -54.02 31.29 -22.16
C SER A 12 -54.19 31.18 -23.68
N ARG A 13 -54.40 29.96 -24.21
CA ARG A 13 -54.60 29.70 -25.63
C ARG A 13 -56.01 30.09 -26.06
N GLU A 14 -57.02 29.71 -25.28
CA GLU A 14 -58.42 30.05 -25.55
C GLU A 14 -58.65 31.56 -25.54
N LEU A 15 -58.10 32.26 -24.54
CA LEU A 15 -58.18 33.73 -24.47
C LEU A 15 -57.50 34.39 -25.67
N PHE A 16 -56.36 33.86 -26.10
CA PHE A 16 -55.67 34.38 -27.28
C PHE A 16 -56.50 34.20 -28.55
N GLU A 17 -57.04 33.02 -28.80
CA GLU A 17 -57.85 32.76 -30.00
C GLU A 17 -59.09 33.67 -30.06
N MET A 18 -59.70 33.97 -28.91
CA MET A 18 -60.83 34.91 -28.83
C MET A 18 -60.43 36.37 -29.08
N TRP A 19 -59.22 36.77 -28.66
CA TRP A 19 -58.80 38.18 -28.68
C TRP A 19 -57.91 38.56 -29.88
N CYS A 20 -57.28 37.57 -30.52
CA CYS A 20 -56.36 37.72 -31.64
C CYS A 20 -56.90 38.53 -32.84
N PRO A 21 -58.18 38.39 -33.25
CA PRO A 21 -58.71 39.11 -34.42
C PRO A 21 -58.98 40.61 -34.20
N ASP A 22 -58.97 41.11 -32.96
CA ASP A 22 -59.28 42.51 -32.66
C ASP A 22 -57.98 43.32 -32.45
N PRO A 23 -57.72 44.38 -33.25
CA PRO A 23 -56.52 45.20 -33.13
C PRO A 23 -56.44 46.04 -31.84
N LYS A 24 -57.53 46.15 -31.07
CA LYS A 24 -57.50 46.82 -29.75
C LYS A 24 -56.85 45.96 -28.67
N ASN A 25 -56.70 44.67 -28.92
CA ASN A 25 -56.13 43.74 -27.96
C ASN A 25 -54.61 43.63 -28.13
N GLY A 26 -53.96 43.18 -27.06
CA GLY A 26 -52.53 42.93 -27.06
C GLY A 26 -52.15 41.76 -26.17
N VAL A 27 -51.09 41.05 -26.55
CA VAL A 27 -50.46 39.99 -25.76
C VAL A 27 -49.06 40.43 -25.35
N ILE A 28 -48.78 40.31 -24.06
CA ILE A 28 -47.44 40.55 -23.52
C ILE A 28 -46.85 39.20 -23.12
N ILE A 29 -45.74 38.83 -23.76
CA ILE A 29 -44.97 37.64 -23.44
C ILE A 29 -43.88 38.02 -22.44
N ALA A 30 -44.03 37.51 -21.22
CA ALA A 30 -43.19 37.87 -20.07
C ALA A 30 -41.97 36.96 -19.84
N GLY A 31 -41.84 35.85 -20.58
CA GLY A 31 -40.81 34.84 -20.34
C GLY A 31 -40.30 34.18 -21.62
N TYR A 32 -39.17 33.48 -21.51
CA TYR A 32 -38.55 32.80 -22.65
C TYR A 32 -39.50 31.78 -23.31
N CYS A 33 -39.61 31.85 -24.64
CA CYS A 33 -40.40 30.91 -25.43
C CYS A 33 -39.50 29.94 -26.20
N VAL A 34 -39.79 28.65 -26.06
CA VAL A 34 -39.08 27.59 -26.78
C VAL A 34 -39.56 27.54 -28.24
N GLU A 35 -38.65 27.23 -29.15
CA GLU A 35 -39.00 26.98 -30.56
C GLU A 35 -40.07 25.89 -30.70
N GLY A 36 -40.98 26.08 -31.66
CA GLY A 36 -42.13 25.20 -31.88
C GLY A 36 -43.33 25.44 -30.96
N THR A 37 -43.29 26.47 -30.10
CA THR A 37 -44.47 26.90 -29.32
C THR A 37 -45.20 28.05 -30.01
N LEU A 38 -46.52 28.14 -29.79
CA LEU A 38 -47.32 29.25 -30.34
C LEU A 38 -46.76 30.60 -29.88
N ALA A 39 -46.39 30.72 -28.60
CA ALA A 39 -45.83 31.97 -28.08
C ALA A 39 -44.56 32.41 -28.83
N LYS A 40 -43.73 31.48 -29.32
CA LYS A 40 -42.57 31.80 -30.16
C LYS A 40 -42.93 32.15 -31.59
N GLU A 41 -44.00 31.56 -32.12
CA GLU A 41 -44.52 31.82 -33.46
C GLU A 41 -45.12 33.22 -33.57
N ILE A 42 -45.95 33.63 -32.61
CA ILE A 42 -46.63 34.94 -32.63
C ILE A 42 -45.65 36.12 -32.47
N LEU A 43 -44.48 35.89 -31.86
CA LEU A 43 -43.40 36.89 -31.80
C LEU A 43 -42.79 37.22 -33.17
N LYS A 44 -43.05 36.39 -34.19
CA LYS A 44 -42.67 36.67 -35.58
C LYS A 44 -43.72 37.50 -36.32
N GLU A 45 -44.81 37.85 -35.65
CA GLU A 45 -45.96 38.60 -36.20
C GLU A 45 -46.51 38.00 -37.51
N PRO A 46 -46.95 36.71 -37.52
CA PRO A 46 -47.56 36.12 -38.69
C PRO A 46 -48.91 36.78 -39.01
N GLU A 47 -49.30 36.80 -40.30
CA GLU A 47 -50.62 37.35 -40.71
C GLU A 47 -51.80 36.50 -40.21
N GLU A 48 -51.60 35.19 -40.08
CA GLU A 48 -52.59 34.22 -39.61
C GLU A 48 -51.99 33.26 -38.58
N VAL A 49 -52.80 32.87 -37.59
CA VAL A 49 -52.46 31.86 -36.58
C VAL A 49 -53.43 30.69 -36.66
N THR A 50 -52.94 29.48 -36.38
CA THR A 50 -53.77 28.26 -36.39
C THR A 50 -54.39 28.03 -35.01
N THR A 51 -55.70 27.82 -34.94
CA THR A 51 -56.41 27.51 -33.70
C THR A 51 -56.21 26.05 -33.27
N MET A 52 -56.57 25.74 -32.03
CA MET A 52 -56.64 24.35 -31.54
C MET A 52 -57.62 23.48 -32.36
N SER A 53 -58.64 24.08 -32.98
CA SER A 53 -59.59 23.41 -33.87
C SER A 53 -59.08 23.26 -35.31
N GLY A 54 -57.88 23.75 -35.63
CA GLY A 54 -57.27 23.68 -36.96
C GLY A 54 -57.73 24.77 -37.93
N GLN A 55 -58.52 25.73 -37.48
CA GLN A 55 -58.94 26.89 -38.28
C GLN A 55 -57.85 27.95 -38.30
N ARG A 56 -57.81 28.77 -39.36
CA ARG A 56 -56.90 29.92 -39.44
C ARG A 56 -57.62 31.18 -39.00
N LEU A 57 -57.01 31.93 -38.09
CA LEU A 57 -57.51 33.22 -37.61
C LEU A 57 -56.55 34.34 -38.02
N PRO A 58 -57.06 35.50 -38.48
CA PRO A 58 -56.22 36.64 -38.75
C PRO A 58 -55.65 37.21 -37.46
N MET A 59 -54.35 37.49 -37.43
CA MET A 59 -53.67 38.07 -36.29
C MET A 59 -53.60 39.59 -36.42
N LYS A 60 -54.42 40.28 -35.62
CA LYS A 60 -54.48 41.76 -35.61
C LYS A 60 -54.08 42.37 -34.27
N CYS A 61 -54.07 41.58 -33.19
CA CYS A 61 -53.64 42.06 -31.88
C CYS A 61 -52.13 42.38 -31.87
N SER A 62 -51.75 43.35 -31.04
CA SER A 62 -50.34 43.67 -30.80
C SER A 62 -49.65 42.57 -29.98
N VAL A 63 -48.37 42.29 -30.26
CA VAL A 63 -47.56 41.35 -29.47
C VAL A 63 -46.29 42.03 -29.01
N GLU A 64 -46.08 42.05 -27.70
CA GLU A 64 -44.90 42.65 -27.07
C GLU A 64 -44.15 41.62 -26.23
N TYR A 65 -42.81 41.66 -26.30
CA TYR A 65 -41.94 40.79 -25.51
C TYR A 65 -41.20 41.60 -24.45
N ILE A 66 -41.52 41.35 -23.18
CA ILE A 66 -40.85 41.98 -22.04
C ILE A 66 -40.29 40.87 -21.17
N SER A 67 -38.98 40.63 -21.23
CA SER A 67 -38.37 39.54 -20.48
C SER A 67 -38.33 39.84 -18.98
N PHE A 68 -39.12 39.11 -18.21
CA PHE A 68 -39.01 38.98 -16.75
C PHE A 68 -38.38 37.63 -16.36
N SER A 69 -37.58 37.08 -17.26
CA SER A 69 -36.90 35.81 -17.04
C SER A 69 -35.82 36.02 -15.98
N ALA A 70 -35.87 35.27 -14.88
CA ALA A 70 -34.85 35.29 -13.83
C ALA A 70 -33.58 34.53 -14.26
N HIS A 71 -33.05 34.87 -15.43
CA HIS A 71 -31.80 34.33 -15.97
C HIS A 71 -30.69 35.36 -15.80
N THR A 72 -29.46 34.86 -15.64
CA THR A 72 -28.28 35.71 -15.59
C THR A 72 -27.94 36.21 -16.97
N ASP A 73 -27.48 37.45 -17.06
CA ASP A 73 -26.92 38.01 -18.28
C ASP A 73 -25.47 37.56 -18.50
N PHE A 74 -24.86 38.02 -19.59
CA PHE A 74 -23.47 37.73 -19.92
C PHE A 74 -22.50 38.27 -18.85
N GLU A 75 -22.73 39.48 -18.36
CA GLU A 75 -21.83 40.13 -17.39
C GLU A 75 -21.82 39.39 -16.05
N GLN A 76 -22.99 38.99 -15.55
CA GLN A 76 -23.15 38.20 -14.34
C GLN A 76 -22.53 36.82 -14.49
N THR A 77 -22.75 36.16 -15.63
CA THR A 77 -22.21 34.81 -15.90
C THR A 77 -20.69 34.85 -16.04
N SER A 78 -20.14 35.83 -16.78
CA SER A 78 -18.70 36.04 -16.91
C SER A 78 -18.08 36.36 -15.54
N HIS A 79 -18.69 37.25 -14.76
CA HIS A 79 -18.22 37.59 -13.42
C HIS A 79 -18.20 36.38 -12.47
N PHE A 80 -19.21 35.51 -12.53
CA PHE A 80 -19.27 34.28 -11.76
C PHE A 80 -18.11 33.32 -12.10
N ILE A 81 -17.85 33.12 -13.40
CA ILE A 81 -16.75 32.26 -13.87
C ILE A 81 -15.40 32.86 -13.48
N ARG A 82 -15.23 34.20 -13.60
CA ARG A 82 -14.01 34.91 -13.16
C ARG A 82 -13.72 34.75 -11.68
N THR A 83 -14.77 34.70 -10.86
CA THR A 83 -14.64 34.60 -9.40
C THR A 83 -14.20 33.20 -8.98
N ILE A 84 -14.77 32.16 -9.60
CA ILE A 84 -14.46 30.76 -9.26
C ILE A 84 -13.16 30.28 -9.92
N ARG A 85 -12.83 30.80 -11.11
CA ARG A 85 -11.75 30.32 -11.99
C ARG A 85 -11.69 28.79 -12.12
N PRO A 86 -12.80 28.14 -12.53
CA PRO A 86 -12.82 26.70 -12.69
C PRO A 86 -11.93 26.27 -13.87
N PRO A 87 -11.22 25.13 -13.80
CA PRO A 87 -10.37 24.66 -14.89
C PRO A 87 -11.18 24.20 -16.12
N ASN A 88 -12.41 23.73 -15.91
CA ASN A 88 -13.30 23.28 -16.98
C ASN A 88 -14.70 23.87 -16.74
N VAL A 89 -15.31 24.44 -17.77
CA VAL A 89 -16.67 24.99 -17.79
C VAL A 89 -17.50 24.23 -18.81
N VAL A 90 -18.68 23.74 -18.44
CA VAL A 90 -19.59 23.03 -19.34
C VAL A 90 -20.89 23.82 -19.47
N LEU A 91 -21.16 24.33 -20.67
CA LEU A 91 -22.36 25.08 -21.02
C LEU A 91 -23.49 24.11 -21.37
N VAL A 92 -24.63 24.27 -20.70
CA VAL A 92 -25.86 23.49 -20.90
C VAL A 92 -27.07 24.43 -20.76
N HIS A 93 -28.27 23.93 -21.09
CA HIS A 93 -29.52 24.68 -20.91
C HIS A 93 -29.53 26.06 -21.63
N GLY A 94 -29.03 26.10 -22.87
CA GLY A 94 -29.10 27.28 -23.73
C GLY A 94 -29.43 26.89 -25.17
N GLU A 95 -29.80 27.88 -25.97
CA GLU A 95 -29.95 27.70 -27.42
C GLU A 95 -28.56 27.51 -28.06
N MET A 96 -28.47 26.69 -29.11
CA MET A 96 -27.19 26.25 -29.67
C MET A 96 -26.31 27.42 -30.16
N THR A 97 -26.92 28.41 -30.81
CA THR A 97 -26.25 29.60 -31.36
C THR A 97 -25.77 30.51 -30.25
N GLU A 98 -26.62 30.82 -29.27
CA GLU A 98 -26.28 31.66 -28.12
C GLU A 98 -25.23 30.99 -27.21
N MET A 99 -25.30 29.67 -27.01
CA MET A 99 -24.24 28.95 -26.29
C MET A 99 -22.91 28.99 -27.04
N SER A 100 -22.92 28.92 -28.37
CA SER A 100 -21.70 29.01 -29.18
C SER A 100 -21.10 30.42 -29.12
N ARG A 101 -21.93 31.46 -29.09
CA ARG A 101 -21.51 32.86 -28.87
C ARG A 101 -20.90 33.05 -27.47
N LEU A 102 -21.57 32.54 -26.44
CA LEU A 102 -21.09 32.60 -25.06
C LEU A 102 -19.74 31.88 -24.91
N LYS A 103 -19.60 30.69 -25.50
CA LYS A 103 -18.34 29.95 -25.53
C LYS A 103 -17.22 30.77 -26.15
N ALA A 104 -17.42 31.31 -27.35
CA ALA A 104 -16.41 32.10 -28.04
C ALA A 104 -16.03 33.39 -27.26
N ALA A 105 -17.01 34.02 -26.60
CA ALA A 105 -16.77 35.18 -25.75
C ALA A 105 -15.93 34.83 -24.52
N LEU A 106 -16.22 33.70 -23.85
CA LEU A 106 -15.44 33.21 -22.72
C LEU A 106 -14.03 32.78 -23.14
N GLU A 107 -13.88 32.03 -24.24
CA GLU A 107 -12.56 31.61 -24.74
C GLU A 107 -11.66 32.83 -25.05
N ARG A 108 -12.21 33.86 -25.72
CA ARG A 108 -11.49 35.11 -26.00
C ARG A 108 -11.09 35.88 -24.74
N GLU A 109 -11.90 35.82 -23.69
CA GLU A 109 -11.62 36.48 -22.42
C GLU A 109 -10.45 35.83 -21.69
N TYR A 110 -10.32 34.50 -21.77
CA TYR A 110 -9.30 33.72 -21.09
C TYR A 110 -8.05 33.42 -21.95
N GLU A 111 -8.05 33.75 -23.25
CA GLU A 111 -6.90 33.60 -24.16
C GLU A 111 -5.60 34.27 -23.65
N GLY A 112 -5.70 35.35 -22.86
CA GLY A 112 -4.55 36.07 -22.33
C GLY A 112 -4.04 35.61 -20.96
N SER A 113 -4.63 34.58 -20.35
CA SER A 113 -4.26 34.10 -19.01
C SER A 113 -3.37 32.87 -19.08
N ASP A 114 -2.05 33.05 -18.98
CA ASP A 114 -1.06 31.95 -19.08
C ASP A 114 -1.12 30.96 -17.90
N GLU A 115 -1.62 31.36 -16.72
CA GLU A 115 -1.46 30.56 -15.51
C GLU A 115 -2.47 29.42 -15.30
N ASN A 116 -3.54 29.32 -16.10
CA ASN A 116 -4.42 28.13 -16.19
C ASN A 116 -5.54 28.42 -17.21
N PRO A 117 -5.45 27.93 -18.45
CA PRO A 117 -6.48 28.20 -19.45
C PRO A 117 -7.78 27.49 -19.06
N VAL A 118 -8.84 28.28 -18.86
CA VAL A 118 -10.19 27.77 -18.62
C VAL A 118 -10.69 27.10 -19.90
N LYS A 119 -10.98 25.80 -19.85
CA LYS A 119 -11.52 25.07 -21.00
C LYS A 119 -13.04 25.13 -21.00
N VAL A 120 -13.63 25.66 -22.06
CA VAL A 120 -15.09 25.79 -22.19
C VAL A 120 -15.63 24.72 -23.15
N TYR A 121 -16.65 23.99 -22.72
CA TYR A 121 -17.30 22.92 -23.46
C TYR A 121 -18.78 23.24 -23.65
N ASN A 122 -19.35 22.87 -24.80
CA ASN A 122 -20.78 23.03 -25.11
C ASN A 122 -21.32 21.74 -25.78
N PRO A 123 -21.42 20.64 -25.02
CA PRO A 123 -21.74 19.33 -25.57
C PRO A 123 -23.17 19.29 -26.10
N LYS A 124 -23.37 18.60 -27.22
CA LYS A 124 -24.71 18.28 -27.72
C LYS A 124 -25.33 17.17 -26.87
N ASN A 125 -26.65 17.00 -27.00
CA ASN A 125 -27.33 15.85 -26.39
C ASN A 125 -26.64 14.55 -26.87
N LEU A 126 -26.40 13.63 -25.93
CA LEU A 126 -25.67 12.36 -26.13
C LEU A 126 -24.15 12.49 -26.35
N GLU A 127 -23.58 13.68 -26.23
CA GLU A 127 -22.13 13.88 -26.27
C GLU A 127 -21.52 13.68 -24.87
N THR A 128 -20.53 12.79 -24.76
CA THR A 128 -19.84 12.50 -23.51
C THR A 128 -18.58 13.34 -23.39
N ILE A 129 -18.44 14.09 -22.30
CA ILE A 129 -17.20 14.79 -21.95
C ILE A 129 -16.43 13.95 -20.91
N THR A 130 -15.16 13.67 -21.20
CA THR A 130 -14.28 12.92 -20.29
C THR A 130 -13.24 13.85 -19.69
N PHE A 131 -13.16 13.86 -18.35
CA PHE A 131 -12.15 14.59 -17.62
C PHE A 131 -11.17 13.62 -16.94
N HIS A 132 -9.88 13.92 -17.02
CA HIS A 132 -8.83 13.15 -16.35
C HIS A 132 -8.29 13.92 -15.16
N PHE A 133 -8.59 13.44 -13.96
CA PHE A 133 -8.07 13.99 -12.72
C PHE A 133 -6.93 13.11 -12.21
N ARG A 134 -5.72 13.66 -12.16
CA ARG A 134 -4.60 13.01 -11.46
C ARG A 134 -4.75 13.32 -9.98
N GLY A 135 -5.34 12.40 -9.24
CA GLY A 135 -5.35 12.45 -7.78
C GLY A 135 -4.09 11.79 -7.23
N GLU A 136 -3.30 12.55 -6.46
CA GLU A 136 -2.28 11.95 -5.61
C GLU A 136 -2.98 11.06 -4.57
N LYS A 137 -2.59 9.78 -4.50
CA LYS A 137 -3.15 8.87 -3.51
C LYS A 137 -2.44 9.11 -2.19
N MET A 138 -3.12 9.80 -1.29
CA MET A 138 -2.63 10.01 0.07
C MET A 138 -3.00 8.83 0.95
N ALA A 139 -2.00 8.22 1.58
CA ALA A 139 -2.20 7.23 2.63
C ALA A 139 -1.79 7.84 3.97
N LYS A 140 -2.65 7.72 4.98
CA LYS A 140 -2.37 8.21 6.34
C LYS A 140 -1.86 7.07 7.20
N VAL A 141 -0.69 7.26 7.78
CA VAL A 141 -0.14 6.33 8.77
C VAL A 141 -0.87 6.54 10.10
N MET A 142 -1.28 5.46 10.76
CA MET A 142 -1.97 5.50 12.05
C MET A 142 -1.28 4.61 13.09
N GLY A 143 -1.54 4.92 14.36
CA GLY A 143 -1.11 4.11 15.49
C GLY A 143 0.37 4.24 15.80
N GLU A 144 1.00 3.13 16.20
CA GLU A 144 2.42 3.06 16.56
C GLU A 144 3.35 3.58 15.44
N LEU A 145 3.00 3.32 14.18
CA LEU A 145 3.77 3.78 13.02
C LEU A 145 3.77 5.31 12.86
N ALA A 146 2.87 6.02 13.54
CA ALA A 146 2.76 7.48 13.49
C ALA A 146 3.42 8.19 14.70
N ILE A 147 4.06 7.44 15.61
CA ILE A 147 4.72 8.00 16.81
C ILE A 147 5.88 8.92 16.42
N HIS A 148 6.67 8.51 15.43
CA HIS A 148 7.78 9.30 14.91
C HIS A 148 7.40 9.86 13.54
N LYS A 149 7.67 11.16 13.35
CA LYS A 149 7.50 11.78 12.03
C LYS A 149 8.50 11.13 11.06
N PRO A 150 8.04 10.56 9.93
CA PRO A 150 8.93 9.91 8.99
C PRO A 150 9.87 10.94 8.35
N LYS A 151 11.14 10.56 8.21
CA LYS A 151 12.15 11.29 7.46
C LYS A 151 12.21 10.78 6.02
N GLU A 152 12.84 11.57 5.16
CA GLU A 152 13.07 11.19 3.77
C GLU A 152 13.93 9.92 3.71
N ASN A 153 13.48 8.92 2.94
CA ASN A 153 14.02 7.54 2.86
C ASN A 153 13.72 6.59 4.04
N ASP A 154 12.89 6.97 5.01
CA ASP A 154 12.43 6.02 6.02
C ASP A 154 11.50 4.97 5.39
N VAL A 155 11.80 3.69 5.63
CA VAL A 155 10.97 2.58 5.16
C VAL A 155 9.79 2.40 6.10
N VAL A 156 8.58 2.70 5.62
CA VAL A 156 7.34 2.45 6.36
C VAL A 156 6.76 1.11 5.93
N SER A 157 6.79 0.12 6.83
CA SER A 157 6.16 -1.18 6.63
C SER A 157 4.90 -1.31 7.47
N GLY A 158 3.78 -1.65 6.83
CA GLY A 158 2.50 -1.86 7.52
C GLY A 158 1.45 -2.44 6.60
N ILE A 159 0.27 -2.69 7.16
CA ILE A 159 -0.90 -3.16 6.41
C ILE A 159 -1.65 -1.94 5.89
N MET A 160 -1.89 -1.88 4.57
CA MET A 160 -2.70 -0.83 3.97
C MET A 160 -4.18 -1.23 3.97
N VAL A 161 -5.00 -0.47 4.68
CA VAL A 161 -6.46 -0.60 4.70
C VAL A 161 -7.08 0.51 3.85
N LYS A 162 -7.73 0.13 2.75
CA LYS A 162 -8.44 1.05 1.86
C LYS A 162 -9.93 1.01 2.13
N ARG A 163 -10.50 2.14 2.56
CA ARG A 163 -11.96 2.36 2.69
C ARG A 163 -12.37 3.45 1.70
N ASN A 164 -13.02 3.06 0.62
CA ASN A 164 -13.40 3.96 -0.49
C ASN A 164 -12.17 4.70 -1.06
N PHE A 165 -12.08 6.01 -0.83
CA PHE A 165 -10.98 6.88 -1.27
C PHE A 165 -9.93 7.13 -0.18
N ASN A 166 -10.19 6.71 1.06
CA ASN A 166 -9.26 6.89 2.17
C ASN A 166 -8.37 5.66 2.32
N CYS A 167 -7.06 5.88 2.22
CA CYS A 167 -6.04 4.87 2.46
C CYS A 167 -5.40 5.09 3.83
N HIS A 168 -5.31 4.04 4.62
CA HIS A 168 -4.66 4.07 5.92
C HIS A 168 -3.58 3.00 5.99
N ILE A 169 -2.43 3.31 6.57
CA ILE A 169 -1.34 2.35 6.82
C ILE A 169 -1.30 2.14 8.32
N ILE A 170 -1.48 0.89 8.75
CA ILE A 170 -1.64 0.51 10.16
C ILE A 170 -0.66 -0.62 10.48
N SER A 171 -0.13 -0.65 11.70
CA SER A 171 0.67 -1.78 12.19
C SER A 171 -0.19 -3.05 12.30
N PRO A 172 0.33 -4.26 11.96
CA PRO A 172 -0.41 -5.52 12.11
C PRO A 172 -0.98 -5.73 13.52
N LYS A 173 -0.29 -5.24 14.56
CA LYS A 173 -0.71 -5.37 15.97
C LYS A 173 -1.93 -4.53 16.33
N GLU A 174 -2.17 -3.44 15.59
CA GLU A 174 -3.22 -2.47 15.90
C GLU A 174 -4.37 -2.49 14.88
N LEU A 175 -4.35 -3.46 13.96
CA LEU A 175 -5.37 -3.59 12.93
C LEU A 175 -6.78 -3.70 13.53
N VAL A 176 -6.94 -4.45 14.61
CA VAL A 176 -8.23 -4.63 15.31
C VAL A 176 -8.69 -3.34 16.01
N LYS A 177 -7.78 -2.42 16.37
CA LYS A 177 -8.16 -1.15 17.02
C LYS A 177 -8.70 -0.13 16.03
N TYR A 178 -8.15 -0.12 14.81
CA TYR A 178 -8.42 0.90 13.79
C TYR A 178 -9.23 0.39 12.61
N SER A 179 -9.61 -0.89 12.61
CA SER A 179 -10.47 -1.49 11.60
C SER A 179 -11.38 -2.54 12.21
N ASP A 180 -12.52 -2.77 11.56
CA ASP A 180 -13.48 -3.81 11.93
C ASP A 180 -12.99 -5.23 11.54
N LEU A 181 -11.72 -5.35 11.11
CA LEU A 181 -11.12 -6.62 10.74
C LEU A 181 -10.69 -7.36 12.00
N SER A 182 -11.21 -8.57 12.18
CA SER A 182 -10.67 -9.51 13.15
C SER A 182 -9.36 -10.11 12.62
N VAL A 183 -8.36 -10.16 13.50
CA VAL A 183 -7.12 -10.89 13.24
C VAL A 183 -7.24 -12.25 13.90
N SER A 184 -7.15 -13.31 13.11
CA SER A 184 -7.13 -14.69 13.59
C SER A 184 -5.77 -15.29 13.35
N THR A 185 -5.23 -15.99 14.34
CA THR A 185 -4.01 -16.79 14.21
C THR A 185 -4.40 -18.26 14.28
N ILE A 186 -3.91 -19.07 13.35
CA ILE A 186 -4.15 -20.51 13.33
C ILE A 186 -2.93 -21.18 13.95
N SER A 187 -3.11 -21.91 15.04
CA SER A 187 -2.09 -22.80 15.60
C SER A 187 -2.41 -24.24 15.17
N GLN A 188 -1.38 -24.99 14.79
CA GLN A 188 -1.48 -26.40 14.47
C GLN A 188 -0.79 -27.23 15.54
N ARG A 189 -1.40 -28.36 15.87
CA ARG A 189 -0.88 -29.39 16.78
C ARG A 189 -0.94 -30.73 16.06
N THR A 190 0.17 -31.45 16.01
CA THR A 190 0.25 -32.77 15.39
C THR A 190 0.94 -33.74 16.33
N SER A 191 0.30 -34.87 16.59
CA SER A 191 0.85 -35.94 17.40
C SER A 191 1.39 -37.05 16.49
N ILE A 192 2.67 -37.39 16.66
CA ILE A 192 3.34 -38.44 15.90
C ILE A 192 3.74 -39.53 16.88
N HIS A 193 3.45 -40.78 16.56
CA HIS A 193 3.92 -41.90 17.37
C HIS A 193 5.45 -41.98 17.35
N TYR A 194 6.07 -42.07 18.51
CA TYR A 194 7.53 -42.17 18.62
C TYR A 194 7.89 -42.92 19.90
N THR A 195 8.56 -44.06 19.73
CA THR A 195 8.98 -44.93 20.84
C THR A 195 10.49 -44.88 21.10
N GLY A 196 11.23 -44.12 20.29
CA GLY A 196 12.69 -44.06 20.39
C GLY A 196 13.20 -43.17 21.51
N SER A 197 14.51 -43.24 21.72
CA SER A 197 15.19 -42.43 22.73
C SER A 197 15.10 -40.93 22.40
N TRP A 198 14.65 -40.13 23.37
CA TRP A 198 14.67 -38.67 23.26
C TRP A 198 16.06 -38.10 22.94
N GLN A 199 17.13 -38.73 23.43
CA GLN A 199 18.50 -38.32 23.09
C GLN A 199 18.82 -38.53 21.61
N LEU A 200 18.32 -39.62 20.99
CA LEU A 200 18.48 -39.86 19.56
C LEU A 200 17.73 -38.80 18.75
N LEU A 201 16.49 -38.49 19.13
CA LEU A 201 15.69 -37.47 18.46
C LEU A 201 16.37 -36.09 18.54
N HIS A 202 16.82 -35.70 19.74
CA HIS A 202 17.54 -34.45 19.96
C HIS A 202 18.83 -34.39 19.12
N TYR A 203 19.62 -35.46 19.09
CA TYR A 203 20.84 -35.53 18.29
C TYR A 203 20.56 -35.37 16.79
N LEU A 204 19.56 -36.08 16.25
CA LEU A 204 19.23 -35.99 14.82
C LEU A 204 18.71 -34.60 14.43
N LEU A 205 17.89 -33.99 15.27
CA LEU A 205 17.38 -32.64 15.03
C LEU A 205 18.51 -31.60 15.11
N ALA A 206 19.40 -31.69 16.10
CA ALA A 206 20.57 -30.82 16.20
C ALA A 206 21.56 -31.05 15.05
N SER A 207 21.76 -32.29 14.61
CA SER A 207 22.65 -32.61 13.49
C SER A 207 22.13 -32.07 12.16
N MET A 208 20.82 -32.11 11.94
CA MET A 208 20.20 -31.66 10.68
C MET A 208 19.97 -30.14 10.64
N TYR A 209 19.65 -29.51 11.77
CA TYR A 209 19.18 -28.13 11.84
C TYR A 209 20.04 -27.19 12.68
N GLY A 210 21.09 -27.70 13.33
CA GLY A 210 22.05 -26.91 14.11
C GLY A 210 21.50 -26.47 15.47
N SER A 211 20.76 -25.36 15.50
CA SER A 211 20.25 -24.75 16.73
C SER A 211 18.92 -25.37 17.16
N VAL A 212 18.95 -26.18 18.21
CA VAL A 212 17.77 -26.69 18.90
C VAL A 212 17.80 -26.19 20.33
N GLU A 213 16.81 -25.38 20.70
CA GLU A 213 16.70 -24.87 22.07
C GLU A 213 15.98 -25.90 22.94
N VAL A 214 16.55 -26.27 24.09
CA VAL A 214 15.87 -27.12 25.06
C VAL A 214 15.02 -26.22 25.96
N ILE A 215 13.70 -26.38 25.89
CA ILE A 215 12.80 -25.67 26.79
C ILE A 215 12.66 -26.52 28.04
N LEU A 216 13.24 -26.03 29.14
CA LEU A 216 13.01 -26.56 30.48
C LEU A 216 11.67 -25.99 30.96
N SER A 217 10.64 -26.81 30.99
CA SER A 217 9.35 -26.42 31.56
C SER A 217 9.41 -26.49 33.09
N ASP A 218 9.15 -25.37 33.77
CA ASP A 218 9.19 -25.26 35.24
C ASP A 218 8.15 -26.16 35.97
N ASN A 219 7.15 -26.70 35.25
CA ASN A 219 6.01 -27.41 35.84
C ASN A 219 5.58 -28.71 35.11
N SER A 220 6.33 -29.22 34.14
CA SER A 220 6.02 -30.50 33.48
C SER A 220 7.23 -31.43 33.45
N GLU A 221 7.01 -32.71 33.79
CA GLU A 221 8.02 -33.79 33.68
C GLU A 221 8.42 -34.07 32.22
N ASN A 222 7.68 -33.51 31.26
CA ASN A 222 7.84 -33.73 29.84
C ASN A 222 8.97 -32.87 29.27
N LYS A 223 9.87 -33.50 28.50
CA LYS A 223 10.95 -32.78 27.82
C LYS A 223 10.41 -32.05 26.61
N SER A 224 10.92 -30.85 26.35
CA SER A 224 10.52 -30.06 25.18
C SER A 224 11.68 -29.40 24.46
N LEU A 225 11.57 -29.31 23.13
CA LEU A 225 12.56 -28.70 22.24
C LEU A 225 11.88 -27.62 21.39
N ARG A 226 12.62 -26.59 21.03
CA ARG A 226 12.20 -25.59 20.04
C ARG A 226 13.20 -25.54 18.90
N ILE A 227 12.66 -25.52 17.68
CA ILE A 227 13.43 -25.50 16.43
C ILE A 227 12.94 -24.33 15.59
N PHE A 228 13.89 -23.65 14.95
CA PHE A 228 13.64 -22.46 14.11
C PHE A 228 12.85 -21.36 14.83
N ASP A 229 12.97 -21.28 16.16
CA ASP A 229 12.23 -20.36 17.05
C ASP A 229 10.70 -20.40 16.92
N THR A 230 10.16 -21.38 16.20
CA THR A 230 8.75 -21.38 15.75
C THR A 230 8.04 -22.70 16.02
N ILE A 231 8.74 -23.83 15.93
CA ILE A 231 8.17 -25.16 16.16
C ILE A 231 8.57 -25.64 17.54
N THR A 232 7.58 -25.99 18.34
CA THR A 232 7.78 -26.59 19.66
C THR A 232 7.47 -28.09 19.59
N ILE A 233 8.37 -28.91 20.12
CA ILE A 233 8.26 -30.35 20.18
C ILE A 233 8.16 -30.75 21.66
N VAL A 234 7.16 -31.53 22.03
CA VAL A 234 6.93 -31.98 23.40
C VAL A 234 6.89 -33.51 23.45
N GLU A 235 7.66 -34.10 24.38
CA GLU A 235 7.64 -35.54 24.66
C GLU A 235 6.37 -35.90 25.44
N GLU A 236 5.46 -36.66 24.85
CA GLU A 236 4.25 -37.18 25.52
C GLU A 236 4.15 -38.70 25.23
N PRO A 237 4.92 -39.57 25.92
CA PRO A 237 5.01 -40.98 25.56
C PRO A 237 3.63 -41.67 25.46
N PRO A 238 3.36 -42.44 24.39
CA PRO A 238 4.25 -42.92 23.34
C PRO A 238 4.25 -42.05 22.06
N VAL A 239 3.95 -40.76 22.18
CA VAL A 239 3.92 -39.81 21.06
C VAL A 239 4.85 -38.62 21.31
N VAL A 240 5.18 -37.94 20.23
CA VAL A 240 5.81 -36.63 20.25
C VAL A 240 4.85 -35.64 19.60
N VAL A 241 4.61 -34.53 20.28
CA VAL A 241 3.67 -33.50 19.84
C VAL A 241 4.44 -32.33 19.25
N LEU A 242 4.10 -31.94 18.03
CA LEU A 242 4.57 -30.72 17.39
C LEU A 242 3.48 -29.66 17.51
N GLU A 243 3.86 -28.46 17.94
CA GLU A 243 3.00 -27.28 18.01
C GLU A 243 3.67 -26.09 17.32
N TRP A 244 2.95 -25.45 16.40
CA TRP A 244 3.44 -24.25 15.69
C TRP A 244 2.29 -23.33 15.26
N VAL A 245 2.62 -22.08 14.95
CA VAL A 245 1.69 -21.14 14.31
C VAL A 245 1.74 -21.35 12.80
N ALA A 246 0.58 -21.67 12.21
CA ALA A 246 0.45 -22.01 10.79
C ALA A 246 0.85 -20.84 9.90
N SER A 247 1.78 -21.10 9.00
CA SER A 247 2.18 -20.18 7.93
C SER A 247 2.95 -20.98 6.87
N PRO A 248 2.99 -20.53 5.60
CA PRO A 248 3.67 -21.30 4.55
C PRO A 248 5.13 -21.68 4.88
N THR A 249 5.83 -20.83 5.63
CA THR A 249 7.21 -21.09 6.08
C THR A 249 7.25 -22.05 7.26
N ASN A 250 6.41 -21.83 8.28
CA ASN A 250 6.41 -22.67 9.47
C ASN A 250 5.87 -24.07 9.19
N ASP A 251 4.91 -24.19 8.27
CA ASP A 251 4.35 -25.47 7.84
C ASP A 251 5.42 -26.30 7.12
N MET A 252 6.22 -25.66 6.26
CA MET A 252 7.38 -26.29 5.62
C MET A 252 8.43 -26.75 6.64
N TYR A 253 8.69 -25.92 7.66
CA TYR A 253 9.58 -26.31 8.76
C TYR A 253 9.00 -27.48 9.57
N ALA A 254 7.69 -27.48 9.84
CA ALA A 254 7.02 -28.53 10.60
C ALA A 254 7.06 -29.86 9.85
N ASP A 255 6.84 -29.84 8.54
CA ASP A 255 6.99 -31.01 7.66
C ASP A 255 8.42 -31.55 7.66
N ALA A 256 9.42 -30.67 7.69
CA ALA A 256 10.82 -31.08 7.75
C ALA A 256 11.14 -31.78 9.08
N VAL A 257 10.73 -31.18 10.20
CA VAL A 257 10.88 -31.75 11.56
C VAL A 257 10.15 -33.08 11.68
N MET A 258 8.92 -33.17 11.17
CA MET A 258 8.12 -34.40 11.14
C MET A 258 8.84 -35.53 10.40
N LYS A 259 9.47 -35.25 9.25
CA LYS A 259 10.26 -36.26 8.51
C LYS A 259 11.45 -36.77 9.33
N VAL A 260 12.10 -35.91 10.12
CA VAL A 260 13.20 -36.34 10.99
C VAL A 260 12.69 -37.24 12.12
N ILE A 261 11.54 -36.93 12.70
CA ILE A 261 10.91 -37.78 13.74
C ILE A 261 10.57 -39.16 13.18
N LEU A 262 9.95 -39.21 11.99
CA LEU A 262 9.64 -40.49 11.33
C LEU A 262 10.91 -41.29 11.00
N LYS A 263 11.97 -40.63 10.51
CA LYS A 263 13.26 -41.29 10.27
C LYS A 263 13.91 -41.78 11.57
N ALA A 264 13.80 -41.01 12.65
CA ALA A 264 14.30 -41.40 13.96
C ALA A 264 13.59 -42.65 14.49
N GLN A 265 12.29 -42.80 14.22
CA GLN A 265 11.51 -43.97 14.58
C GLN A 265 11.96 -45.22 13.81
N GLU A 266 12.30 -45.10 12.52
CA GLU A 266 12.84 -46.20 11.73
C GLU A 266 14.21 -46.68 12.25
N LEU A 267 15.06 -45.73 12.66
CA LEU A 267 16.43 -46.00 13.15
C LEU A 267 16.47 -46.68 14.53
N ASP A 268 15.42 -46.55 15.32
CA ASP A 268 15.33 -47.12 16.67
C ASP A 268 15.25 -48.66 16.68
N SER A 269 15.10 -49.29 15.51
CA SER A 269 15.01 -50.75 15.37
C SER A 269 16.34 -51.50 15.48
N ASN A 270 17.51 -50.83 15.56
CA ASN A 270 18.78 -51.50 15.82
C ASN A 270 19.78 -50.58 16.54
N ALA A 271 20.52 -51.15 17.49
CA ALA A 271 21.56 -50.52 18.28
C ALA A 271 22.52 -49.63 17.46
N VAL A 272 22.31 -48.31 17.50
CA VAL A 272 23.31 -47.33 17.11
C VAL A 272 23.86 -46.73 18.39
N SER A 273 25.17 -46.90 18.63
CA SER A 273 25.88 -46.14 19.65
C SER A 273 25.75 -44.66 19.29
N ILE A 274 24.85 -43.95 19.95
CA ILE A 274 24.70 -42.51 19.81
C ILE A 274 26.06 -41.92 20.22
N PRO A 275 26.77 -41.20 19.32
CA PRO A 275 27.93 -40.45 19.73
C PRO A 275 27.47 -39.53 20.85
N ALA A 276 28.04 -39.67 22.05
CA ALA A 276 27.77 -38.71 23.10
C ALA A 276 27.95 -37.32 22.48
N VAL A 277 27.00 -36.41 22.72
CA VAL A 277 27.15 -35.01 22.39
C VAL A 277 28.25 -34.49 23.31
N THR A 278 29.49 -34.84 23.00
CA THR A 278 30.67 -34.24 23.58
C THR A 278 30.63 -32.82 23.06
N SER A 279 30.34 -31.87 23.95
CA SER A 279 30.80 -30.51 23.77
C SER A 279 32.30 -30.62 23.51
N ALA A 280 32.71 -30.63 22.24
CA ALA A 280 34.11 -30.56 21.90
C ALA A 280 34.60 -29.27 22.55
N THR A 281 35.43 -29.40 23.58
CA THR A 281 36.07 -28.25 24.17
C THR A 281 36.93 -27.67 23.06
N PHE A 282 36.62 -26.46 22.63
CA PHE A 282 37.34 -25.78 21.56
C PHE A 282 38.83 -25.78 21.90
N ASP A 283 39.63 -26.47 21.09
CA ASP A 283 41.07 -26.55 21.29
C ASP A 283 41.70 -25.20 20.92
N LYS A 284 41.79 -24.33 21.94
CA LYS A 284 42.40 -23.01 21.83
C LYS A 284 43.86 -23.07 21.39
N MET A 285 44.56 -24.20 21.55
CA MET A 285 45.95 -24.35 21.11
C MET A 285 45.99 -24.61 19.60
N HIS A 286 45.15 -25.53 19.12
CA HIS A 286 45.03 -25.82 17.69
C HIS A 286 44.58 -24.60 16.88
N TYR A 287 43.62 -23.82 17.40
CA TYR A 287 43.20 -22.56 16.76
C TYR A 287 44.34 -21.56 16.63
N LYS A 288 45.19 -21.44 17.67
CA LYS A 288 46.34 -20.52 17.63
C LYS A 288 47.38 -20.95 16.60
N GLU A 289 47.65 -22.25 16.47
CA GLU A 289 48.59 -22.79 15.48
C GLU A 289 48.11 -22.51 14.06
N CYS A 290 46.86 -22.86 13.73
CA CYS A 290 46.30 -22.60 12.40
C CYS A 290 46.24 -21.11 12.06
N LEU A 291 46.01 -20.25 13.05
CA LEU A 291 45.93 -18.81 12.85
C LEU A 291 47.32 -18.19 12.57
N ILE A 292 48.38 -18.76 13.13
CA ILE A 292 49.76 -18.37 12.80
C ILE A 292 50.10 -18.80 11.38
N GLU A 293 49.83 -20.06 11.02
CA GLU A 293 50.08 -20.59 9.67
C GLU A 293 49.35 -19.76 8.60
N LEU A 294 48.07 -19.46 8.84
CA LEU A 294 47.27 -18.63 7.94
C LEU A 294 47.88 -17.24 7.73
N PHE A 295 48.34 -16.58 8.79
CA PHE A 295 48.95 -15.25 8.67
C PHE A 295 50.35 -15.29 8.07
N GLN A 296 51.11 -16.36 8.28
CA GLN A 296 52.39 -16.58 7.61
C GLN A 296 52.19 -16.76 6.09
N GLU A 297 51.16 -17.50 5.67
CA GLU A 297 50.80 -17.61 4.25
C GLU A 297 50.29 -16.29 3.66
N MET A 298 49.47 -15.55 4.40
CA MET A 298 48.85 -14.31 3.90
C MET A 298 49.83 -13.12 3.84
N PHE A 299 50.74 -12.99 4.80
CA PHE A 299 51.57 -11.80 5.00
C PHE A 299 53.08 -12.08 5.05
N GLY A 300 53.50 -13.33 4.96
CA GLY A 300 54.91 -13.76 5.04
C GLY A 300 55.39 -14.05 6.47
N GLU A 301 56.45 -14.86 6.58
CA GLU A 301 56.97 -15.35 7.88
C GLU A 301 57.46 -14.25 8.82
N ASP A 302 57.95 -13.13 8.28
CA ASP A 302 58.49 -12.01 9.07
C ASP A 302 57.40 -11.11 9.68
N SER A 303 56.15 -11.28 9.24
CA SER A 303 55.01 -10.43 9.63
C SER A 303 54.33 -10.91 10.92
N VAL A 304 54.62 -12.14 11.38
CA VAL A 304 53.97 -12.78 12.53
C VAL A 304 55.01 -13.18 13.59
N PRO A 305 54.80 -12.87 14.88
CA PRO A 305 55.70 -13.28 15.95
C PRO A 305 55.76 -14.82 16.09
N LYS A 306 56.96 -15.40 16.02
CA LYS A 306 57.19 -16.85 16.18
C LYS A 306 56.89 -17.38 17.59
N LEU A 307 56.76 -16.49 18.58
CA LEU A 307 56.43 -16.85 19.97
C LEU A 307 55.59 -15.75 20.62
N PHE A 308 54.40 -16.08 21.11
CA PHE A 308 53.61 -15.19 21.96
C PHE A 308 53.04 -15.95 23.16
N LYS A 309 53.10 -15.33 24.34
CA LYS A 309 52.48 -15.86 25.57
C LYS A 309 51.25 -15.02 25.88
N GLY A 310 50.06 -15.63 25.79
CA GLY A 310 48.79 -15.00 26.17
C GLY A 310 47.67 -15.14 25.13
N GLU A 311 46.68 -14.26 25.23
CA GLU A 311 45.49 -14.18 24.35
C GLU A 311 45.56 -12.99 23.38
N LYS A 312 46.72 -12.33 23.28
CA LYS A 312 46.95 -11.20 22.36
C LYS A 312 48.00 -11.56 21.32
N LEU A 313 47.63 -11.45 20.06
CA LEU A 313 48.50 -11.62 18.90
C LEU A 313 48.62 -10.29 18.16
N TYR A 314 49.72 -10.06 17.46
CA TYR A 314 49.82 -8.93 16.54
C TYR A 314 50.44 -9.37 15.21
N VAL A 315 50.02 -8.72 14.14
CA VAL A 315 50.57 -8.90 12.79
C VAL A 315 51.10 -7.56 12.32
N THR A 316 52.32 -7.53 11.78
CA THR A 316 52.95 -6.32 11.28
C THR A 316 53.11 -6.43 9.77
N VAL A 317 52.48 -5.53 9.01
CA VAL A 317 52.58 -5.48 7.55
C VAL A 317 53.01 -4.07 7.17
N ASN A 318 54.15 -3.92 6.47
CA ASN A 318 54.67 -2.62 6.02
C ASN A 318 54.77 -1.55 7.13
N ASN A 319 55.33 -1.90 8.30
CA ASN A 319 55.41 -1.07 9.52
C ASN A 319 54.06 -0.67 10.16
N ILE A 320 52.94 -1.23 9.71
CA ILE A 320 51.63 -1.03 10.33
C ILE A 320 51.30 -2.26 11.16
N LYS A 321 50.96 -2.04 12.43
CA LYS A 321 50.68 -3.11 13.41
C LYS A 321 49.18 -3.28 13.62
N ALA A 322 48.67 -4.48 13.37
CA ALA A 322 47.31 -4.90 13.74
C ALA A 322 47.38 -5.75 15.01
N ASN A 323 46.67 -5.35 16.06
CA ASN A 323 46.57 -6.12 17.31
C ASN A 323 45.26 -6.91 17.32
N ILE A 324 45.34 -8.16 17.71
CA ILE A 324 44.25 -9.14 17.70
C ILE A 324 44.05 -9.62 19.12
N ASP A 325 42.84 -9.46 19.65
CA ASP A 325 42.45 -10.06 20.93
C ASP A 325 41.69 -11.36 20.65
N LEU A 326 42.28 -12.49 21.05
CA LEU A 326 41.71 -13.83 20.82
C LEU A 326 40.54 -14.13 21.77
N THR A 327 40.27 -13.26 22.74
CA THR A 327 39.15 -13.40 23.70
C THR A 327 37.87 -12.78 23.14
N SER A 328 37.97 -11.59 22.56
CA SER A 328 36.84 -10.88 21.94
C SER A 328 36.74 -11.10 20.43
N LEU A 329 37.75 -11.72 19.82
CA LEU A 329 37.94 -11.86 18.36
C LEU A 329 38.00 -10.51 17.64
N GLU A 330 38.34 -9.43 18.34
CA GLU A 330 38.40 -8.09 17.76
C GLU A 330 39.83 -7.74 17.31
N VAL A 331 39.91 -7.11 16.14
CA VAL A 331 41.17 -6.62 15.56
C VAL A 331 41.19 -5.09 15.59
N THR A 332 42.23 -4.52 16.18
CA THR A 332 42.49 -3.06 16.22
C THR A 332 43.71 -2.73 15.38
N CYS A 333 43.56 -1.80 14.43
CA CYS A 333 44.63 -1.38 13.53
C CYS A 333 44.35 0.06 13.06
N GLU A 334 45.41 0.83 12.81
CA GLU A 334 45.31 2.20 12.27
C GLU A 334 44.83 2.22 10.81
N ASN A 335 44.97 1.11 10.08
CA ASN A 335 44.57 0.99 8.69
C ASN A 335 43.30 0.14 8.53
N GLU A 336 42.20 0.77 8.11
CA GLU A 336 40.89 0.10 7.94
C GLU A 336 40.92 -1.09 6.98
N LYS A 337 41.74 -1.04 5.92
CA LYS A 337 41.83 -2.15 4.95
C LYS A 337 42.48 -3.37 5.57
N LEU A 338 43.60 -3.17 6.27
CA LEU A 338 44.30 -4.24 6.97
C LEU A 338 43.44 -4.80 8.12
N GLN A 339 42.76 -3.92 8.86
CA GLN A 339 41.84 -4.32 9.92
C GLN A 339 40.75 -5.25 9.39
N ARG A 340 40.07 -4.90 8.30
CA ARG A 340 39.00 -5.72 7.72
C ARG A 340 39.50 -7.08 7.23
N ILE A 341 40.67 -7.12 6.60
CA ILE A 341 41.24 -8.38 6.07
C ILE A 341 41.59 -9.32 7.23
N VAL A 342 42.29 -8.81 8.24
CA VAL A 342 42.69 -9.59 9.42
C VAL A 342 41.46 -10.02 10.22
N GLN A 343 40.50 -9.11 10.45
CA GLN A 343 39.23 -9.42 11.12
C GLN A 343 38.48 -10.55 10.40
N THR A 344 38.36 -10.48 9.07
CA THR A 344 37.66 -11.49 8.28
C THR A 344 38.36 -12.86 8.37
N ALA A 345 39.70 -12.88 8.36
CA ALA A 345 40.48 -14.12 8.49
C ALA A 345 40.31 -14.75 9.88
N VAL A 346 40.39 -13.95 10.95
CA VAL A 346 40.19 -14.41 12.34
C VAL A 346 38.79 -15.00 12.54
N THR A 347 37.76 -14.28 12.08
CA THR A 347 36.36 -14.70 12.23
C THR A 347 36.07 -15.97 11.42
N LYS A 348 36.48 -16.04 10.15
CA LYS A 348 36.23 -17.23 9.32
C LYS A 348 36.96 -18.47 9.81
N LEU A 349 38.20 -18.32 10.27
CA LEU A 349 38.95 -19.44 10.85
C LEU A 349 38.31 -19.91 12.15
N TYR A 350 37.82 -18.98 12.98
CA TYR A 350 37.10 -19.31 14.20
C TYR A 350 35.80 -20.06 13.88
N GLU A 351 34.99 -19.57 12.94
CA GLU A 351 33.76 -20.26 12.50
C GLU A 351 34.02 -21.65 11.91
N SER A 352 35.20 -21.88 11.32
CA SER A 352 35.56 -23.17 10.70
C SER A 352 36.07 -24.20 11.71
N LEU A 353 36.71 -23.75 12.80
CA LEU A 353 37.32 -24.62 13.81
C LEU A 353 36.50 -24.70 15.11
N ALA A 354 35.66 -23.71 15.37
CA ALA A 354 34.76 -23.73 16.51
C ALA A 354 33.73 -24.84 16.31
N PRO A 355 33.61 -25.80 17.25
CA PRO A 355 32.44 -26.65 17.26
C PRO A 355 31.22 -25.75 17.40
N VAL A 356 30.12 -26.08 16.72
CA VAL A 356 28.84 -25.37 16.86
C VAL A 356 28.54 -25.26 18.35
N THR A 357 28.76 -24.09 18.92
CA THR A 357 28.64 -23.88 20.35
C THR A 357 27.16 -23.93 20.69
N LEU A 358 26.74 -25.08 21.24
CA LEU A 358 25.51 -25.21 22.02
C LEU A 358 25.59 -24.18 23.13
N GLY A 359 24.75 -23.14 23.05
CA GLY A 359 24.62 -22.14 24.09
C GLY A 359 24.05 -22.77 25.35
N ILE A 360 24.91 -23.32 26.19
CA ILE A 360 24.61 -23.58 27.59
C ILE A 360 25.03 -22.32 28.34
N LYS A 361 24.05 -21.52 28.75
CA LYS A 361 24.21 -20.54 29.81
C LYS A 361 23.29 -20.90 30.96
#